data_AF-A0A838EWT7-F1
#
_entry.id   AF-A0A838EWT7-F1
#
_cell.length_a   1.000
_cell.length_b   1.000
_cell.length_c   1.000
_cell.angle_alpha   90.00
_cell.angle_beta   90.00
_cell.angle_gamma   90.00
#
_symmetry.space_group_name_H-M   'P 1'
#
loop_
_entity.id
_entity.type
_entity.pdbx_description
1 polymer ?
#
loop_
_entity_poly.entity_id
_entity_poly.type
_entity_poly.pdbx_seq_one_letter_code
_entity_poly.pdbx_strand_id
1 'polypeptide(L)'
;MRFLLLLLLASCSSTTPLKYKFNSSKAYLASMTDDSVRVAKIELTFKEDTVFASGLDSTYLIAKLYDSEGKELTSVDPSDLTLSCSQDIEAKPFSLKQGVYKTNLLPRVKSPNIRMQVDWNNKVQSPIVILKSSTAPMKDSLLPIHHEFLEAKPNGEVMVGRGSRFPASGSEEFSFVNVGTNKIVKRSNTSRTFNFEYPEHARQNIALQVDDAPNDTVSHTMHSIFMVFPRNQLPVLEQLKNTLDVTLPNGEKMIFNKDSKEIVGGVFSEGAVDISTDRIKRHYPDLKYSGRGVILRVNARGQSPQLGEFEKEKIDMDHGNNGSAEVLIINGTTGQKCRRPKIDFWETLDVAPIEFKFATDEQFEIYLQNNCGFGLPKF
;
A
#
# COMPACT_ATOMS: atom_id res chain seq x y z
N MET A 1 -60.81 -32.65 23.78
CA MET A 1 -61.11 -31.57 22.80
C MET A 1 -59.81 -30.81 22.56
N ARG A 2 -59.11 -31.13 21.46
CA ARG A 2 -59.17 -30.45 20.14
C ARG A 2 -58.37 -29.14 20.09
N PHE A 3 -57.30 -29.20 19.27
CA PHE A 3 -56.81 -28.18 18.31
C PHE A 3 -56.21 -26.88 18.87
N LEU A 4 -55.23 -26.17 18.27
CA LEU A 4 -54.23 -26.28 17.18
C LEU A 4 -53.45 -24.93 17.33
N LEU A 5 -52.11 -24.87 17.37
CA LEU A 5 -51.20 -24.41 16.28
C LEU A 5 -51.42 -22.91 15.87
N LEU A 6 -50.44 -22.00 15.87
CA LEU A 6 -49.26 -21.92 14.98
C LEU A 6 -48.28 -20.77 15.40
N LEU A 7 -46.97 -21.04 15.21
CA LEU A 7 -45.87 -20.26 14.58
C LEU A 7 -45.80 -18.71 14.74
N LEU A 8 -44.62 -18.08 14.93
CA LEU A 8 -43.37 -18.20 14.17
C LEU A 8 -42.11 -18.06 15.06
N LEU A 9 -41.16 -18.99 14.92
CA LEU A 9 -39.74 -18.81 15.24
C LEU A 9 -38.99 -18.79 13.91
N ALA A 10 -38.39 -17.64 13.56
CA ALA A 10 -37.42 -17.55 12.47
C ALA A 10 -36.01 -17.77 13.03
N SER A 11 -35.56 -19.01 13.00
CA SER A 11 -34.16 -19.38 13.18
C SER A 11 -33.43 -19.21 11.84
N CYS A 12 -32.67 -18.13 11.67
CA CYS A 12 -31.65 -18.06 10.62
C CYS A 12 -30.32 -18.56 11.19
N SER A 13 -30.13 -19.88 11.20
CA SER A 13 -28.79 -20.49 11.25
C SER A 13 -28.46 -21.02 9.85
N SER A 14 -27.63 -20.31 9.10
CA SER A 14 -26.91 -20.87 7.96
C SER A 14 -25.78 -19.93 7.52
N THR A 15 -24.70 -19.91 8.29
CA THR A 15 -23.37 -19.65 7.71
C THR A 15 -22.76 -21.00 7.40
N THR A 16 -23.12 -21.57 6.25
CA THR A 16 -22.30 -22.60 5.62
C THR A 16 -20.96 -21.95 5.26
N PRO A 17 -19.83 -22.43 5.80
CA PRO A 17 -18.55 -22.00 5.26
C PRO A 17 -18.50 -22.50 3.82
N LEU A 18 -18.26 -21.58 2.89
CA LEU A 18 -17.83 -21.90 1.53
C LEU A 18 -16.50 -22.64 1.63
N LYS A 19 -16.57 -23.95 1.88
CA LYS A 19 -15.46 -24.88 1.77
C LYS A 19 -15.06 -24.89 0.30
N TYR A 20 -13.97 -24.21 -0.04
CA TYR A 20 -13.16 -24.69 -1.13
C TYR A 20 -12.63 -26.06 -0.69
N LYS A 21 -13.30 -27.11 -1.16
CA LYS A 21 -12.76 -28.46 -1.13
C LYS A 21 -11.43 -28.39 -1.87
N PHE A 22 -10.32 -28.51 -1.15
CA PHE A 22 -9.22 -29.28 -1.72
C PHE A 22 -9.84 -30.62 -2.07
N ASN A 23 -9.94 -30.89 -3.37
CA ASN A 23 -10.61 -32.06 -3.88
C ASN A 23 -9.76 -33.29 -3.52
N SER A 24 -9.92 -33.78 -2.28
CA SER A 24 -9.39 -35.06 -1.82
C SER A 24 -9.94 -36.25 -2.62
N SER A 25 -10.89 -36.03 -3.54
CA SER A 25 -11.39 -37.03 -4.48
C SER A 25 -10.49 -37.29 -5.69
N LYS A 26 -9.27 -36.72 -5.77
CA LYS A 26 -8.18 -37.37 -6.52
C LYS A 26 -7.33 -38.26 -5.61
N ALA A 27 -8.00 -39.16 -4.88
CA ALA A 27 -7.39 -40.40 -4.43
C ALA A 27 -7.25 -41.33 -5.65
N TYR A 28 -6.32 -41.05 -6.57
CA TYR A 28 -5.87 -41.98 -7.61
C TYR A 28 -4.54 -41.48 -8.19
N LEU A 29 -3.45 -41.89 -7.56
CA LEU A 29 -2.58 -42.98 -8.02
C LEU A 29 -1.93 -43.52 -6.75
N ALA A 30 -1.85 -44.84 -6.60
CA ALA A 30 -1.13 -45.44 -5.47
C ALA A 30 0.26 -44.81 -5.40
N SER A 31 0.58 -44.22 -4.25
CA SER A 31 1.94 -43.83 -3.91
C SER A 31 2.86 -45.01 -4.21
N MET A 32 3.80 -44.80 -5.12
CA MET A 32 4.89 -45.75 -5.40
C MET A 32 6.12 -45.38 -4.57
N THR A 33 5.95 -44.85 -3.35
CA THR A 33 7.07 -44.89 -2.41
C THR A 33 7.31 -46.35 -2.07
N ASP A 34 8.48 -46.83 -2.47
CA ASP A 34 9.03 -48.11 -2.05
C ASP A 34 8.79 -48.30 -0.54
N ASP A 35 8.23 -49.45 -0.13
CA ASP A 35 7.93 -49.78 1.28
C ASP A 35 9.18 -49.70 2.20
N SER A 36 10.35 -49.53 1.60
CA SER A 36 11.64 -49.29 2.24
C SER A 36 11.77 -47.91 2.91
N VAL A 37 11.02 -46.89 2.48
CA VAL A 37 11.16 -45.54 3.03
C VAL A 37 10.32 -45.40 4.31
N ARG A 38 10.99 -45.27 5.45
CA ARG A 38 10.36 -45.02 6.76
C ARG A 38 10.68 -43.63 7.25
N VAL A 39 9.76 -42.69 7.07
CA VAL A 39 9.82 -41.40 7.73
C VAL A 39 9.54 -41.62 9.22
N ALA A 40 10.36 -41.03 10.09
CA ALA A 40 10.18 -41.07 11.55
C ALA A 40 9.88 -39.68 12.13
N LYS A 41 10.34 -38.61 11.47
CA LYS A 41 10.17 -37.23 11.96
C LYS A 41 10.05 -36.24 10.80
N ILE A 42 9.22 -35.22 11.00
CA ILE A 42 9.06 -34.08 10.08
C ILE A 42 9.37 -32.79 10.85
N GLU A 43 10.30 -31.99 10.34
CA GLU A 43 10.59 -30.64 10.85
C GLU A 43 10.07 -29.59 9.87
N LEU A 44 9.53 -28.51 10.43
CA LEU A 44 8.94 -27.41 9.67
C LEU A 44 9.68 -26.10 9.96
N THR A 45 9.90 -25.30 8.93
CA THR A 45 10.49 -23.96 9.05
C THR A 45 9.84 -23.01 8.06
N PHE A 46 9.56 -21.78 8.48
CA PHE A 46 9.13 -20.71 7.59
C PHE A 46 10.35 -19.96 7.07
N LYS A 47 10.32 -19.61 5.79
CA LYS A 47 11.13 -18.51 5.28
C LYS A 47 10.23 -17.29 5.33
N GLU A 48 10.55 -16.36 6.24
CA GLU A 48 9.77 -15.18 6.67
C GLU A 48 8.74 -15.53 7.77
N ASP A 49 9.07 -15.19 9.02
CA ASP A 49 8.27 -15.54 10.21
C ASP A 49 7.01 -14.69 10.39
N THR A 50 6.92 -13.55 9.68
CA THR A 50 5.74 -12.67 9.65
C THR A 50 5.39 -12.38 8.21
N VAL A 51 4.15 -12.69 7.82
CA VAL A 51 3.69 -12.51 6.44
C VAL A 51 2.49 -11.60 6.46
N PHE A 52 2.48 -10.63 5.54
CA PHE A 52 1.35 -9.75 5.39
C PHE A 52 0.25 -10.46 4.63
N ALA A 53 -0.93 -10.47 5.22
CA ALA A 53 -2.12 -10.98 4.58
C ALA A 53 -2.63 -9.91 3.58
N SER A 54 -1.84 -9.59 2.55
CA SER A 54 -2.21 -8.72 1.43
C SER A 54 -2.77 -9.53 0.25
N GLY A 55 -2.62 -10.86 0.28
CA GLY A 55 -2.96 -11.77 -0.82
C GLY A 55 -1.86 -11.91 -1.88
N LEU A 56 -0.71 -11.24 -1.72
CA LEU A 56 0.38 -11.21 -2.70
C LEU A 56 1.72 -11.74 -2.16
N ASP A 57 1.93 -11.69 -0.84
CA ASP A 57 3.15 -12.23 -0.23
C ASP A 57 3.10 -13.75 -0.18
N SER A 58 3.98 -14.40 -0.95
CA SER A 58 4.13 -15.84 -0.90
C SER A 58 5.03 -16.24 0.27
N THR A 59 4.47 -16.80 1.33
CA THR A 59 5.27 -17.47 2.36
C THR A 59 5.74 -18.81 1.86
N TYR A 60 6.92 -19.24 2.30
CA TYR A 60 7.38 -20.59 2.06
C TYR A 60 7.40 -21.40 3.34
N LEU A 61 6.67 -22.51 3.33
CA LEU A 61 6.81 -23.55 4.33
C LEU A 61 7.78 -24.60 3.79
N ILE A 62 8.85 -24.83 4.56
CA ILE A 62 9.86 -25.84 4.27
C ILE A 62 9.63 -27.00 5.22
N ALA A 63 9.49 -28.20 4.65
CA ALA A 63 9.42 -29.46 5.39
C ALA A 63 10.69 -30.28 5.13
N LYS A 64 11.32 -30.73 6.22
CA LYS A 64 12.43 -31.68 6.22
C LYS A 64 11.99 -32.99 6.85
N LEU A 65 12.30 -34.10 6.18
CA LEU A 65 11.91 -35.43 6.62
C LEU A 65 13.15 -36.18 7.08
N TYR A 66 13.01 -36.96 8.14
CA TYR A 66 14.09 -37.73 8.73
C TYR A 66 13.65 -39.16 8.96
N ASP A 67 14.57 -40.11 8.77
CA ASP A 67 14.38 -41.51 9.17
C ASP A 67 14.61 -41.70 10.68
N SER A 68 14.52 -42.95 11.15
CA SER A 68 14.73 -43.31 12.56
C SER A 68 16.17 -43.09 13.04
N GLU A 69 17.14 -42.98 12.12
CA GLU A 69 18.55 -42.72 12.42
C GLU A 69 18.86 -41.21 12.39
N GLY A 70 17.88 -40.37 12.06
CA GLY A 70 18.03 -38.91 11.98
C GLY A 70 18.64 -38.43 10.66
N LYS A 71 18.70 -39.27 9.62
CA LYS A 71 19.19 -38.90 8.29
C LYS A 71 18.08 -38.26 7.48
N GLU A 72 18.40 -37.17 6.78
CA GLU A 72 17.46 -36.42 5.94
C GLU A 72 17.04 -37.25 4.70
N LEU A 73 15.73 -37.34 4.47
CA LEU A 73 15.10 -38.14 3.41
C LEU A 73 14.66 -37.24 2.25
N THR A 74 15.14 -37.55 1.05
CA THR A 74 14.78 -36.83 -0.19
C THR A 74 14.05 -37.72 -1.21
N SER A 75 13.76 -38.97 -0.84
CA SER A 75 13.13 -39.98 -1.69
C SER A 75 11.61 -40.12 -1.51
N VAL A 76 10.98 -39.23 -0.73
CA VAL A 76 9.52 -39.24 -0.53
C VAL A 76 8.87 -38.50 -1.68
N ASP A 77 7.78 -39.03 -2.23
CA ASP A 77 7.02 -38.32 -3.25
C ASP A 77 6.36 -37.07 -2.60
N PRO A 78 6.58 -35.85 -3.12
CA PRO A 78 5.92 -34.67 -2.61
C PRO A 78 4.39 -34.76 -2.57
N SER A 79 3.75 -35.59 -3.41
CA SER A 79 2.30 -35.80 -3.37
C SER A 79 1.80 -36.50 -2.11
N ASP A 80 2.69 -37.20 -1.40
CA ASP A 80 2.36 -37.92 -0.17
C ASP A 80 2.35 -37.01 1.06
N LEU A 81 2.75 -35.75 0.89
CA LEU A 81 2.70 -34.73 1.94
C LEU A 81 1.39 -33.97 1.88
N THR A 82 0.68 -33.96 3.00
CA THR A 82 -0.55 -33.21 3.16
C THR A 82 -0.36 -32.07 4.16
N LEU A 83 -0.89 -30.90 3.84
CA LEU A 83 -0.85 -29.72 4.72
C LEU A 83 -2.23 -29.52 5.34
N SER A 84 -2.28 -29.52 6.68
CA SER A 84 -3.48 -29.21 7.46
C SER A 84 -3.35 -27.82 8.08
N CYS A 85 -4.41 -27.00 7.97
CA CYS A 85 -4.43 -25.61 8.44
C CYS A 85 -5.65 -25.31 9.29
N SER A 86 -5.51 -24.42 10.28
CA SER A 86 -6.64 -23.94 11.10
C SER A 86 -7.53 -22.90 10.39
N GLN A 87 -7.13 -22.43 9.22
CA GLN A 87 -7.83 -21.41 8.41
C GLN A 87 -7.74 -21.78 6.93
N ASP A 88 -8.66 -21.24 6.13
CA ASP A 88 -8.60 -21.36 4.68
C ASP A 88 -7.42 -20.56 4.13
N ILE A 89 -6.49 -21.26 3.48
CA ILE A 89 -5.37 -20.65 2.74
C ILE A 89 -5.34 -21.20 1.32
N GLU A 90 -4.78 -20.44 0.40
CA GLU A 90 -4.35 -20.99 -0.89
C GLU A 90 -2.93 -21.51 -0.73
N ALA A 91 -2.71 -22.79 -1.04
CA ALA A 91 -1.40 -23.44 -0.95
C ALA A 91 -1.12 -24.25 -2.20
N LYS A 92 0.10 -24.14 -2.73
CA LYS A 92 0.56 -24.99 -3.83
C LYS A 92 0.91 -26.40 -3.31
N PRO A 93 0.84 -27.45 -4.15
CA PRO A 93 1.39 -28.75 -3.78
C PRO A 93 2.86 -28.65 -3.37
N PHE A 94 3.32 -29.54 -2.49
CA PHE A 94 4.74 -29.62 -2.16
C PHE A 94 5.56 -29.94 -3.41
N SER A 95 6.77 -29.39 -3.46
CA SER A 95 7.77 -29.70 -4.47
C SER A 95 9.12 -29.92 -3.80
N LEU A 96 9.88 -30.92 -4.26
CA LEU A 96 11.24 -31.16 -3.80
C LEU A 96 12.20 -30.25 -4.56
N LYS A 97 12.89 -29.35 -3.85
CA LYS A 97 13.89 -28.45 -4.43
C LYS A 97 15.12 -28.43 -3.53
N GLN A 98 16.29 -28.72 -4.10
CA GLN A 98 17.57 -28.69 -3.37
C GLN A 98 17.56 -29.53 -2.08
N GLY A 99 16.92 -30.70 -2.13
CA GLY A 99 16.83 -31.62 -0.99
C GLY A 99 15.80 -31.25 0.07
N VAL A 100 15.02 -30.17 -0.10
CA VAL A 100 13.96 -29.81 0.85
C VAL A 100 12.59 -29.77 0.18
N TYR A 101 11.56 -30.15 0.92
CA TYR A 101 10.18 -30.10 0.44
C TYR A 101 9.63 -28.72 0.73
N LYS A 102 9.07 -28.08 -0.29
CA LYS A 102 8.66 -26.68 -0.24
C LYS A 102 7.26 -26.51 -0.80
N THR A 103 6.43 -25.77 -0.08
CA THR A 103 5.13 -25.27 -0.56
C THR A 103 5.05 -23.76 -0.42
N ASN A 104 4.31 -23.13 -1.34
CA ASN A 104 4.00 -21.71 -1.29
C ASN A 104 2.63 -21.54 -0.66
N LEU A 105 2.55 -20.67 0.33
CA LEU A 105 1.33 -20.32 1.03
C LEU A 105 0.93 -18.89 0.66
N LEU A 106 -0.37 -18.70 0.47
CA LEU A 106 -1.00 -17.41 0.23
C LEU A 106 -2.11 -17.24 1.30
N PRO A 107 -1.77 -16.66 2.47
CA PRO A 107 -2.73 -16.35 3.51
C PRO A 107 -3.79 -15.35 3.03
N ARG A 108 -5.06 -15.56 3.39
CA ARG A 108 -6.13 -14.59 3.09
C ARG A 108 -6.01 -13.34 3.95
N VAL A 109 -6.40 -12.19 3.39
CA VAL A 109 -6.51 -10.91 4.11
C VAL A 109 -7.30 -11.09 5.41
N LYS A 110 -6.78 -10.54 6.51
CA LYS A 110 -7.36 -10.63 7.86
C LYS A 110 -7.40 -12.03 8.50
N SER A 111 -6.58 -12.98 8.04
CA SER A 111 -6.49 -14.29 8.70
C SER A 111 -5.95 -14.15 10.13
N PRO A 112 -6.54 -14.82 11.14
CA PRO A 112 -5.90 -14.98 12.45
C PRO A 112 -4.67 -15.88 12.32
N ASN A 113 -3.81 -15.89 13.34
CA ASN A 113 -2.62 -16.78 13.39
C ASN A 113 -2.97 -18.19 12.92
N ILE A 114 -2.26 -18.64 11.87
CA ILE A 114 -2.57 -19.86 11.15
C ILE A 114 -1.74 -20.99 11.74
N ARG A 115 -2.41 -21.95 12.38
CA ARG A 115 -1.79 -23.17 12.89
C ARG A 115 -1.71 -24.18 11.75
N MET A 116 -0.52 -24.70 11.50
CA MET A 116 -0.24 -25.62 10.41
C MET A 116 0.46 -26.87 10.89
N GLN A 117 0.19 -27.96 10.21
CA GLN A 117 0.80 -29.26 10.43
C GLN A 117 0.97 -29.97 9.09
N VAL A 118 2.11 -30.62 8.90
CA VAL A 118 2.37 -31.47 7.73
C VAL A 118 2.29 -32.93 8.16
N ASP A 119 1.59 -33.72 7.36
CA ASP A 119 1.40 -35.13 7.57
C ASP A 119 1.90 -35.92 6.36
N TRP A 120 2.53 -37.06 6.61
CA TRP A 120 2.88 -38.04 5.59
C TRP A 120 2.04 -39.31 5.76
N ASN A 121 1.12 -39.55 4.81
CA ASN A 121 0.28 -40.76 4.71
C ASN A 121 -0.47 -41.16 6.00
N ASN A 122 -0.83 -40.21 6.85
CA ASN A 122 -1.40 -40.40 8.19
C ASN A 122 -0.55 -41.25 9.14
N LYS A 123 0.75 -41.41 8.85
CA LYS A 123 1.70 -42.22 9.65
C LYS A 123 2.54 -41.34 10.56
N VAL A 124 3.01 -40.21 10.04
CA VAL A 124 3.89 -39.30 10.77
C VAL A 124 3.41 -37.87 10.59
N GLN A 125 3.33 -37.16 11.71
CA GLN A 125 2.90 -35.78 11.76
C GLN A 125 4.04 -34.90 12.28
N SER A 126 4.17 -33.71 11.69
CA SER A 126 5.03 -32.68 12.24
C SER A 126 4.46 -32.11 13.55
N PRO A 127 5.27 -31.39 14.34
CA PRO A 127 4.75 -30.44 15.31
C PRO A 127 3.86 -29.38 14.65
N ILE A 128 2.94 -28.81 15.41
CA ILE A 128 2.16 -27.65 14.96
C ILE A 128 3.06 -26.43 14.94
N VAL A 129 3.13 -25.76 13.79
CA VAL A 129 3.79 -24.46 13.64
C VAL A 129 2.74 -23.36 13.49
N ILE A 130 3.07 -22.15 13.95
CA ILE A 130 2.15 -21.01 13.91
C ILE A 130 2.73 -19.97 12.97
N LEU A 131 2.09 -19.77 11.82
CA LEU A 131 2.33 -18.61 10.99
C LEU A 131 1.60 -17.42 11.60
N LYS A 132 2.38 -16.44 12.05
CA LYS A 132 1.83 -15.17 12.53
C LYS A 132 1.39 -14.37 11.31
N SER A 133 0.09 -14.33 11.09
CA SER A 133 -0.51 -13.49 10.06
C SER A 133 -0.79 -12.12 10.67
N SER A 134 -0.24 -11.08 10.04
CA SER A 134 -0.61 -9.70 10.36
C SER A 134 -1.64 -9.23 9.33
N THR A 135 -2.76 -8.70 9.81
CA THR A 135 -3.88 -8.23 8.97
C THR A 135 -3.59 -6.91 8.25
N ALA A 136 -2.44 -6.33 8.55
CA ALA A 136 -1.85 -5.18 7.89
C ALA A 136 -0.33 -5.44 7.86
N PRO A 137 0.47 -4.73 7.06
CA PRO A 137 1.79 -4.36 7.53
C PRO A 137 1.71 -3.94 9.00
N MET A 138 2.78 -4.00 9.79
CA MET A 138 2.81 -3.04 10.90
C MET A 138 2.75 -1.66 10.22
N LYS A 139 1.54 -1.19 9.92
CA LYS A 139 1.23 0.19 9.66
C LYS A 139 1.67 0.80 10.96
N ASP A 140 2.85 1.37 10.95
CA ASP A 140 3.29 2.27 11.98
C ASP A 140 2.27 3.41 11.96
N SER A 141 1.16 3.16 12.65
CA SER A 141 -0.04 3.97 12.57
C SER A 141 0.26 5.17 13.43
N LEU A 142 0.26 6.33 12.79
CA LEU A 142 0.42 7.56 13.53
C LEU A 142 -0.90 7.80 14.27
N LEU A 143 -0.80 7.94 15.59
CA LEU A 143 -1.97 8.32 16.38
C LEU A 143 -2.38 9.73 15.96
N PRO A 144 -3.68 9.99 15.74
CA PRO A 144 -4.14 11.34 15.49
C PRO A 144 -3.79 12.19 16.71
N ILE A 145 -3.09 13.30 16.47
CA ILE A 145 -2.96 14.34 17.50
C ILE A 145 -4.38 14.91 17.70
N HIS A 146 -4.87 14.95 18.93
CA HIS A 146 -6.20 15.47 19.26
C HIS A 146 -6.32 16.93 18.80
N HIS A 147 -6.82 17.13 17.59
CA HIS A 147 -7.23 18.43 17.06
C HIS A 147 -8.73 18.38 16.73
N GLU A 148 -9.43 19.44 17.07
CA GLU A 148 -10.84 19.60 16.71
C GLU A 148 -10.95 19.74 15.19
N PHE A 149 -11.45 18.69 14.53
CA PHE A 149 -11.71 18.71 13.10
C PHE A 149 -12.84 19.69 12.79
N LEU A 150 -12.57 20.65 11.89
CA LEU A 150 -13.59 21.57 11.39
C LEU A 150 -14.38 20.90 10.25
N GLU A 151 -15.70 20.77 10.42
CA GLU A 151 -16.61 20.34 9.35
C GLU A 151 -16.84 21.46 8.32
N ALA A 152 -16.82 21.10 7.03
CA ALA A 152 -16.97 22.01 5.90
C ALA A 152 -18.43 22.30 5.51
N LYS A 153 -18.74 23.55 5.15
CA LYS A 153 -19.98 24.01 4.51
C LYS A 153 -19.81 24.24 2.99
N PRO A 154 -20.89 24.24 2.19
CA PRO A 154 -20.86 23.92 0.75
C PRO A 154 -20.32 24.99 -0.21
N ASN A 155 -19.71 26.08 0.26
CA ASN A 155 -19.49 27.27 -0.56
C ASN A 155 -18.01 27.63 -0.76
N GLY A 156 -17.16 26.65 -1.12
CA GLY A 156 -15.72 26.85 -1.36
C GLY A 156 -14.82 26.62 -0.13
N GLU A 157 -15.34 25.89 0.86
CA GLU A 157 -14.62 25.55 2.08
C GLU A 157 -13.73 24.32 1.88
N VAL A 158 -12.69 24.22 2.71
CA VAL A 158 -11.84 23.03 2.88
C VAL A 158 -12.74 21.81 3.03
N MET A 159 -12.66 20.84 2.13
CA MET A 159 -13.42 19.60 2.27
C MET A 159 -12.65 18.67 3.19
N VAL A 160 -13.09 18.55 4.45
CA VAL A 160 -12.62 17.50 5.36
C VAL A 160 -13.52 16.29 5.16
N GLY A 161 -12.99 15.27 4.51
CA GLY A 161 -13.70 14.02 4.27
C GLY A 161 -13.63 13.12 5.49
N ARG A 162 -14.71 13.02 6.28
CA ARG A 162 -15.01 11.79 7.02
C ARG A 162 -15.98 10.95 6.18
N GLY A 163 -15.40 10.05 5.38
CA GLY A 163 -16.02 8.90 4.70
C GLY A 163 -17.54 8.88 4.47
N SER A 164 -18.13 9.88 3.79
CA SER A 164 -19.60 9.89 3.58
C SER A 164 -20.12 10.34 2.22
N ARG A 165 -19.26 10.66 1.23
CA ARG A 165 -19.72 11.00 -0.14
C ARG A 165 -19.14 10.18 -1.29
N PHE A 166 -18.22 9.26 -1.01
CA PHE A 166 -17.84 8.18 -1.93
C PHE A 166 -18.16 6.84 -1.26
N PRO A 167 -18.81 5.89 -1.95
CA PRO A 167 -19.13 4.61 -1.34
C PRO A 167 -17.84 3.85 -1.02
N ALA A 168 -17.62 3.57 0.26
CA ALA A 168 -16.74 2.52 0.79
C ALA A 168 -15.20 2.70 0.75
N SER A 169 -14.64 3.92 0.75
CA SER A 169 -13.24 4.13 1.17
C SER A 169 -13.20 4.86 2.52
N GLY A 170 -12.80 4.16 3.58
CA GLY A 170 -12.60 4.72 4.92
C GLY A 170 -11.35 5.59 5.01
N SER A 171 -11.12 6.47 4.03
CA SER A 171 -9.95 7.33 3.99
C SER A 171 -10.22 8.62 4.78
N GLU A 172 -9.35 8.89 5.75
CA GLU A 172 -9.27 10.20 6.40
C GLU A 172 -8.43 11.10 5.50
N GLU A 173 -9.05 12.15 4.98
CA GLU A 173 -8.46 13.06 3.98
C GLU A 173 -8.99 14.48 4.19
N PHE A 174 -8.20 15.48 3.82
CA PHE A 174 -8.71 16.82 3.58
C PHE A 174 -8.19 17.39 2.27
N SER A 175 -9.01 18.20 1.63
CA SER A 175 -8.67 18.84 0.37
C SER A 175 -9.21 20.25 0.27
N PHE A 176 -8.60 21.02 -0.63
CA PHE A 176 -9.12 22.32 -1.03
C PHE A 176 -8.73 22.62 -2.47
N VAL A 177 -9.52 23.47 -3.11
CA VAL A 177 -9.39 23.80 -4.52
C VAL A 177 -9.10 25.28 -4.67
N ASN A 178 -8.00 25.60 -5.34
CA ASN A 178 -7.74 26.92 -5.87
C ASN A 178 -8.54 27.08 -7.18
N VAL A 179 -9.55 27.94 -7.12
CA VAL A 179 -10.41 28.32 -8.24
C VAL A 179 -10.49 29.85 -8.32
N GLY A 180 -10.86 30.35 -9.49
CA GLY A 180 -10.98 31.78 -9.74
C GLY A 180 -9.68 32.41 -10.23
N THR A 181 -9.79 33.59 -10.83
CA THR A 181 -8.67 34.24 -11.52
C THR A 181 -7.67 34.83 -10.52
N ASN A 182 -6.50 34.22 -10.38
CA ASN A 182 -5.36 34.70 -9.59
C ASN A 182 -4.02 34.44 -10.33
N LYS A 183 -2.86 34.61 -9.67
CA LYS A 183 -1.55 34.41 -10.33
C LYS A 183 -1.31 32.95 -10.73
N ILE A 184 -1.95 32.01 -10.05
CA ILE A 184 -1.78 30.56 -10.25
C ILE A 184 -2.78 30.03 -11.26
N VAL A 185 -4.06 30.33 -11.03
CA VAL A 185 -5.21 29.91 -11.83
C VAL A 185 -5.66 31.10 -12.67
N LYS A 186 -5.25 31.13 -13.94
CA LYS A 186 -5.43 32.33 -14.80
C LYS A 186 -6.78 32.40 -15.52
N ARG A 187 -7.56 31.32 -15.53
CA ARG A 187 -8.85 31.22 -16.24
C ARG A 187 -9.93 30.63 -15.35
N SER A 188 -11.18 30.97 -15.62
CA SER A 188 -12.34 30.53 -14.83
C SER A 188 -12.61 29.03 -14.90
N ASN A 189 -12.19 28.35 -15.97
CA ASN A 189 -12.33 26.90 -16.17
C ASN A 189 -11.05 26.13 -15.86
N THR A 190 -10.12 26.74 -15.12
CA THR A 190 -8.88 26.10 -14.67
C THR A 190 -8.92 25.98 -13.16
N SER A 191 -8.26 24.97 -12.61
CA SER A 191 -8.14 24.82 -11.16
C SER A 191 -6.85 24.11 -10.78
N ARG A 192 -6.44 24.30 -9.53
CA ARG A 192 -5.47 23.46 -8.84
C ARG A 192 -6.11 22.90 -7.58
N THR A 193 -6.09 21.59 -7.42
CA THR A 193 -6.59 20.91 -6.22
C THR A 193 -5.43 20.38 -5.40
N PHE A 194 -5.50 20.54 -4.08
CA PHE A 194 -4.60 19.91 -3.13
C PHE A 194 -5.38 18.88 -2.32
N ASN A 195 -4.97 17.62 -2.38
CA ASN A 195 -5.54 16.52 -1.61
C ASN A 195 -4.47 15.94 -0.67
N PHE A 196 -4.74 15.91 0.62
CA PHE A 196 -3.87 15.31 1.62
C PHE A 196 -4.47 13.96 2.02
N GLU A 197 -3.77 12.90 1.63
CA GLU A 197 -4.24 11.51 1.72
C GLU A 197 -3.45 10.76 2.78
N TYR A 198 -4.15 10.07 3.69
CA TYR A 198 -3.53 9.24 4.72
C TYR A 198 -4.48 8.08 5.12
N PRO A 199 -4.84 7.19 4.18
CA PRO A 199 -5.79 6.11 4.41
C PRO A 199 -5.33 5.19 5.54
N GLU A 200 -6.25 4.90 6.46
CA GLU A 200 -6.01 4.08 7.65
C GLU A 200 -4.85 4.55 8.54
N HIS A 201 -4.46 5.84 8.43
CA HIS A 201 -3.35 6.45 9.18
C HIS A 201 -2.02 5.73 8.98
N ALA A 202 -1.91 5.00 7.87
CA ALA A 202 -0.75 4.22 7.54
C ALA A 202 0.39 5.18 7.18
N ARG A 203 1.49 5.18 7.93
CA ARG A 203 2.70 5.95 7.58
C ARG A 203 3.13 5.74 6.13
N GLN A 204 2.95 4.52 5.60
CA GLN A 204 3.28 4.18 4.23
C GLN A 204 2.46 4.91 3.15
N ASN A 205 1.23 5.32 3.46
CA ASN A 205 0.30 5.90 2.48
C ASN A 205 0.04 7.39 2.69
N ILE A 206 0.91 8.09 3.42
CA ILE A 206 0.77 9.54 3.61
C ILE A 206 1.32 10.27 2.39
N ALA A 207 0.44 10.97 1.68
CA ALA A 207 0.79 11.68 0.45
C ALA A 207 0.04 13.01 0.33
N LEU A 208 0.64 13.93 -0.43
CA LEU A 208 -0.01 15.11 -0.98
C LEU A 208 -0.18 14.89 -2.48
N GLN A 209 -1.42 14.79 -2.96
CA GLN A 209 -1.73 14.83 -4.38
C GLN A 209 -2.09 16.26 -4.79
N VAL A 210 -1.53 16.69 -5.91
CA VAL A 210 -1.82 17.99 -6.53
C VAL A 210 -2.26 17.78 -7.96
N ASP A 211 -3.45 18.29 -8.26
CA ASP A 211 -4.08 18.12 -9.55
C ASP A 211 -4.23 19.48 -10.23
N ASP A 212 -3.52 19.67 -11.34
CA ASP A 212 -3.74 20.81 -12.21
C ASP A 212 -4.74 20.43 -13.30
N ALA A 213 -5.90 21.06 -13.28
CA ALA A 213 -6.92 20.94 -14.32
C ALA A 213 -6.84 22.17 -15.24
N PRO A 214 -6.25 22.07 -16.44
CA PRO A 214 -6.15 23.19 -17.38
C PRO A 214 -7.49 23.48 -18.10
N ASN A 215 -8.48 22.62 -17.92
CA ASN A 215 -9.85 22.69 -18.41
C ASN A 215 -10.69 21.59 -17.71
N ASP A 216 -11.99 21.53 -18.00
CA ASP A 216 -12.92 20.57 -17.38
C ASP A 216 -12.77 19.11 -17.88
N THR A 217 -11.79 18.81 -18.75
CA THR A 217 -11.57 17.45 -19.27
C THR A 217 -10.62 16.67 -18.37
N VAL A 218 -11.12 15.64 -17.68
CA VAL A 218 -10.34 14.82 -16.72
C VAL A 218 -9.09 14.19 -17.34
N SER A 219 -9.15 13.72 -18.58
CA SER A 219 -7.96 13.12 -19.25
C SER A 219 -6.86 14.13 -19.56
N HIS A 220 -7.13 15.43 -19.40
CA HIS A 220 -6.14 16.50 -19.52
C HIS A 220 -5.51 16.89 -18.19
N THR A 221 -6.03 16.42 -17.06
CA THR A 221 -5.52 16.76 -15.73
C THR A 221 -4.10 16.23 -15.55
N MET A 222 -3.23 17.09 -15.02
CA MET A 222 -1.86 16.76 -14.64
C MET A 222 -1.83 16.46 -13.14
N HIS A 223 -1.55 15.21 -12.79
CA HIS A 223 -1.48 14.74 -11.41
C HIS A 223 -0.01 14.69 -10.97
N SER A 224 0.27 15.21 -9.79
CA SER A 224 1.54 15.03 -9.08
C SER A 224 1.28 14.52 -7.68
N ILE A 225 1.91 13.41 -7.31
CA ILE A 225 1.93 12.90 -5.94
C ILE A 225 3.28 13.25 -5.31
N PHE A 226 3.22 13.80 -4.10
CA PHE A 226 4.35 14.15 -3.26
C PHE A 226 4.28 13.34 -1.97
N MET A 227 5.34 12.61 -1.64
CA MET A 227 5.54 12.03 -0.32
C MET A 227 6.68 12.78 0.38
N VAL A 228 6.48 13.12 1.65
CA VAL A 228 7.39 13.97 2.42
C VAL A 228 7.96 13.18 3.60
N PHE A 229 9.29 13.17 3.73
CA PHE A 229 10.01 12.36 4.70
C PHE A 229 10.89 13.21 5.63
N PRO A 230 11.08 12.78 6.89
CA PRO A 230 10.47 11.60 7.54
C PRO A 230 8.97 11.81 7.84
N ARG A 231 8.23 10.72 8.01
CA ARG A 231 6.77 10.69 8.20
C ARG A 231 6.46 10.48 9.68
N ASN A 232 6.74 11.50 10.47
CA ASN A 232 6.65 11.47 11.94
C ASN A 232 5.24 11.74 12.47
N GLN A 233 4.38 12.39 11.69
CA GLN A 233 3.01 12.75 12.06
C GLN A 233 2.05 12.70 10.86
N LEU A 234 0.75 12.68 11.14
CA LEU A 234 -0.27 12.88 10.09
C LEU A 234 -0.27 14.35 9.64
N PRO A 235 -0.66 14.65 8.39
CA PRO A 235 -0.91 16.01 7.97
C PRO A 235 -1.99 16.66 8.84
N VAL A 236 -1.75 17.91 9.26
CA VAL A 236 -2.70 18.68 10.10
C VAL A 236 -2.99 19.99 9.41
N LEU A 237 -4.27 20.37 9.34
CA LEU A 237 -4.71 21.65 8.83
C LEU A 237 -5.20 22.55 9.97
N GLU A 238 -4.61 23.74 10.09
CA GLU A 238 -5.03 24.79 11.02
C GLU A 238 -5.58 25.98 10.23
N GLN A 239 -6.81 26.40 10.53
CA GLN A 239 -7.40 27.58 9.93
C GLN A 239 -7.14 28.81 10.81
N LEU A 240 -6.30 29.72 10.32
CA LEU A 240 -6.03 31.01 10.96
C LEU A 240 -6.89 32.11 10.33
N LYS A 241 -6.70 33.36 10.80
CA LYS A 241 -7.52 34.50 10.35
C LYS A 241 -7.49 34.68 8.83
N ASN A 242 -6.29 34.68 8.25
CA ASN A 242 -6.05 34.95 6.83
C ASN A 242 -5.33 33.80 6.10
N THR A 243 -4.93 32.75 6.81
CA THR A 243 -4.16 31.63 6.24
C THR A 243 -4.78 30.28 6.60
N LEU A 244 -4.45 29.29 5.78
CA LEU A 244 -4.60 27.88 6.06
C LEU A 244 -3.19 27.31 6.21
N ASP A 245 -2.85 26.89 7.42
CA ASP A 245 -1.54 26.36 7.75
C ASP A 245 -1.63 24.83 7.73
N VAL A 246 -0.98 24.21 6.76
CA VAL A 246 -0.88 22.74 6.69
C VAL A 246 0.47 22.31 7.21
N THR A 247 0.48 21.53 8.29
CA THR A 247 1.68 20.86 8.77
C THR A 247 1.82 19.51 8.08
N LEU A 248 2.94 19.30 7.42
CA LEU A 248 3.33 18.11 6.66
C LEU A 248 3.81 16.97 7.58
N PRO A 249 3.98 15.75 7.04
CA PRO A 249 4.36 14.58 7.84
C PRO A 249 5.71 14.69 8.56
N ASN A 250 6.62 15.52 8.06
CA ASN A 250 7.92 15.81 8.67
C ASN A 250 7.88 16.99 9.65
N GLY A 251 6.70 17.54 9.96
CA GLY A 251 6.50 18.70 10.82
C GLY A 251 6.72 20.06 10.14
N GLU A 252 7.07 20.09 8.86
CA GLU A 252 7.21 21.34 8.11
C GLU A 252 5.86 21.93 7.72
N LYS A 253 5.79 23.24 7.46
CA LYS A 253 4.52 23.90 7.12
C LYS A 253 4.43 24.30 5.64
N MET A 254 3.24 24.16 5.08
CA MET A 254 2.76 24.86 3.89
C MET A 254 1.71 25.88 4.32
N ILE A 255 1.88 27.13 3.90
CA ILE A 255 0.99 28.22 4.30
C ILE A 255 0.25 28.69 3.06
N PHE A 256 -1.07 28.57 3.09
CA PHE A 256 -1.94 28.98 2.01
C PHE A 256 -2.70 30.25 2.41
N ASN A 257 -2.97 31.13 1.44
CA ASN A 257 -3.94 32.18 1.60
C ASN A 257 -5.33 31.56 1.78
N LYS A 258 -6.07 31.99 2.79
CA LYS A 258 -7.37 31.39 3.11
C LYS A 258 -8.41 31.59 2.02
N ASP A 259 -8.38 32.70 1.29
CA ASP A 259 -9.40 33.00 0.27
C ASP A 259 -8.99 32.42 -1.08
N SER A 260 -7.81 32.81 -1.58
CA SER A 260 -7.32 32.40 -2.91
C SER A 260 -6.76 30.98 -2.95
N LYS A 261 -6.49 30.35 -1.80
CA LYS A 261 -5.85 29.02 -1.68
C LYS A 261 -4.47 28.95 -2.35
N GLU A 262 -3.83 30.08 -2.58
CA GLU A 262 -2.47 30.15 -3.09
C GLU A 262 -1.47 29.87 -1.98
N ILE A 263 -0.38 29.17 -2.27
CA ILE A 263 0.76 29.05 -1.38
C ILE A 263 1.42 30.44 -1.25
N VAL A 264 1.42 30.96 -0.03
CA VAL A 264 2.00 32.26 0.34
C VAL A 264 3.23 32.13 1.23
N GLY A 265 3.54 30.93 1.73
CA GLY A 265 4.73 30.66 2.51
C GLY A 265 4.91 29.19 2.87
N GLY A 266 5.94 28.90 3.66
CA GLY A 266 6.30 27.55 4.06
C GLY A 266 7.37 26.92 3.16
N VAL A 267 7.38 25.60 3.09
CA VAL A 267 8.44 24.82 2.42
C VAL A 267 8.19 24.56 0.94
N PHE A 268 7.00 24.90 0.44
CA PHE A 268 6.69 24.86 -0.99
C PHE A 268 6.51 26.28 -1.52
N SER A 269 6.90 26.47 -2.78
CA SER A 269 6.48 27.59 -3.60
C SER A 269 5.83 27.05 -4.86
N GLU A 270 4.90 27.82 -5.43
CA GLU A 270 4.13 27.38 -6.59
C GLU A 270 4.21 28.34 -7.79
N GLY A 271 4.19 27.76 -8.98
CA GLY A 271 4.01 28.43 -10.25
C GLY A 271 2.60 28.24 -10.81
N ALA A 272 2.32 28.96 -11.89
CA ALA A 272 1.00 28.96 -12.54
C ALA A 272 0.66 27.61 -13.19
N VAL A 273 -0.63 27.29 -13.27
CA VAL A 273 -1.13 26.13 -14.03
C VAL A 273 -0.76 26.29 -15.50
N ASP A 274 -0.17 25.24 -16.10
CA ASP A 274 0.17 25.24 -17.52
C ASP A 274 -1.09 25.00 -18.38
N ILE A 275 -1.55 26.08 -18.99
CA ILE A 275 -2.73 26.13 -19.87
C ILE A 275 -2.38 26.11 -21.36
N SER A 276 -1.16 25.71 -21.72
CA SER A 276 -0.71 25.63 -23.12
C SER A 276 -1.63 24.71 -23.94
N THR A 277 -1.76 24.96 -25.23
CA THR A 277 -2.68 24.21 -26.09
C THR A 277 -2.21 22.77 -26.35
N ASP A 278 -0.89 22.56 -26.40
CA ASP A 278 -0.29 21.25 -26.60
C ASP A 278 -0.33 20.44 -25.30
N ARG A 279 -1.31 19.54 -25.19
CA ARG A 279 -1.52 18.72 -24.00
C ARG A 279 -0.31 17.86 -23.64
N ILE A 280 0.50 17.45 -24.62
CA ILE A 280 1.63 16.53 -24.38
C ILE A 280 2.80 17.30 -23.75
N LYS A 281 2.96 18.57 -24.12
CA LYS A 281 4.04 19.45 -23.63
C LYS A 281 3.67 20.27 -22.39
N ARG A 282 2.45 20.10 -21.86
CA ARG A 282 2.05 20.78 -20.62
C ARG A 282 2.88 20.29 -19.47
N HIS A 283 3.40 21.23 -18.71
CA HIS A 283 4.06 20.97 -17.45
C HIS A 283 3.05 20.48 -16.41
N TYR A 284 3.53 19.56 -15.57
CA TYR A 284 2.90 19.14 -14.32
C TYR A 284 2.93 20.29 -13.28
N PRO A 285 2.17 20.20 -12.18
CA PRO A 285 2.15 21.20 -11.12
C PRO A 285 3.55 21.77 -10.78
N ASP A 286 3.77 23.06 -11.01
CA ASP A 286 5.06 23.72 -10.74
C ASP A 286 5.18 23.98 -9.24
N LEU A 287 5.56 22.96 -8.49
CA LEU A 287 5.80 23.03 -7.05
C LEU A 287 7.29 22.82 -6.76
N LYS A 288 7.89 23.79 -6.08
CA LYS A 288 9.31 23.77 -5.71
C LYS A 288 9.43 23.63 -4.21
N TYR A 289 10.12 22.57 -3.79
CA TYR A 289 10.37 22.28 -2.39
C TYR A 289 11.69 22.89 -1.93
N SER A 290 11.68 23.54 -0.78
CA SER A 290 12.85 24.17 -0.14
C SER A 290 12.91 23.89 1.37
N GLY A 291 12.27 22.81 1.82
CA GLY A 291 12.36 22.35 3.21
C GLY A 291 13.67 21.62 3.51
N ARG A 292 13.83 21.15 4.74
CA ARG A 292 14.96 20.34 5.24
C ARG A 292 14.75 18.83 4.99
N GLY A 293 13.51 18.41 4.80
CA GLY A 293 13.10 17.02 4.53
C GLY A 293 13.61 16.46 3.19
N VAL A 294 13.18 15.24 2.91
CA VAL A 294 13.28 14.61 1.59
C VAL A 294 11.89 14.55 0.99
N ILE A 295 11.75 14.92 -0.28
CA ILE A 295 10.50 14.71 -1.03
C ILE A 295 10.70 13.68 -2.12
N LEU A 296 9.65 12.89 -2.33
CA LEU A 296 9.49 12.00 -3.46
C LEU A 296 8.33 12.53 -4.30
N ARG A 297 8.58 12.79 -5.59
CA ARG A 297 7.60 13.29 -6.54
C ARG A 297 7.41 12.30 -7.68
N VAL A 298 6.16 12.03 -8.02
CA VAL A 298 5.78 11.26 -9.20
C VAL A 298 4.64 11.95 -9.94
N ASN A 299 4.64 11.84 -11.25
CA ASN A 299 3.63 12.46 -12.11
C ASN A 299 2.87 11.42 -12.95
N ALA A 300 1.65 11.76 -13.35
CA ALA A 300 0.96 11.17 -14.49
C ALA A 300 -0.19 12.04 -14.97
N ARG A 301 -0.62 11.81 -16.21
CA ARG A 301 -1.75 12.50 -16.83
C ARG A 301 -2.98 11.60 -16.91
N GLY A 302 -4.13 12.14 -16.50
CA GLY A 302 -5.45 11.51 -16.62
C GLY A 302 -5.65 10.20 -15.84
N GLN A 303 -4.70 9.84 -14.96
CA GLN A 303 -4.71 8.62 -14.15
C GLN A 303 -3.83 8.81 -12.91
N SER A 304 -3.86 7.85 -11.98
CA SER A 304 -2.99 7.86 -10.81
C SER A 304 -1.50 7.86 -11.19
N PRO A 305 -0.68 8.80 -10.66
CA PRO A 305 0.77 8.82 -10.83
C PRO A 305 1.49 7.52 -10.49
N GLN A 306 0.95 6.75 -9.55
CA GLN A 306 1.55 5.51 -9.05
C GLN A 306 1.38 4.34 -10.04
N LEU A 307 0.31 4.34 -10.85
CA LEU A 307 0.04 3.31 -11.87
C LEU A 307 0.71 3.60 -13.22
N GLY A 308 1.03 4.87 -13.49
CA GLY A 308 1.22 5.35 -14.86
C GLY A 308 2.43 4.74 -15.58
N GLU A 309 2.17 3.83 -16.52
CA GLU A 309 3.11 3.28 -17.51
C GLU A 309 3.18 4.08 -18.83
N PHE A 310 2.29 5.05 -19.01
CA PHE A 310 1.96 5.58 -20.34
C PHE A 310 2.91 6.68 -20.86
N GLU A 311 3.60 7.38 -19.96
CA GLU A 311 4.49 8.48 -20.32
C GLU A 311 5.93 8.02 -20.20
N LYS A 312 6.60 7.94 -21.36
CA LYS A 312 7.97 7.42 -21.52
C LYS A 312 9.04 8.46 -21.22
N GLU A 313 8.65 9.72 -21.06
CA GLU A 313 9.58 10.80 -20.77
C GLU A 313 10.03 10.76 -19.32
N LYS A 314 11.33 10.93 -19.11
CA LYS A 314 11.93 10.97 -17.78
C LYS A 314 11.49 12.23 -17.06
N ILE A 315 11.23 12.09 -15.76
CA ILE A 315 10.94 13.25 -14.92
C ILE A 315 12.12 14.23 -14.97
N ASP A 316 11.92 15.55 -15.04
CA ASP A 316 13.07 16.47 -15.01
C ASP A 316 13.77 16.50 -13.64
N MET A 317 15.01 16.99 -13.61
CA MET A 317 15.79 17.07 -12.36
C MET A 317 15.63 18.41 -11.67
N ASP A 318 15.00 19.41 -12.25
CA ASP A 318 15.00 20.74 -11.65
C ASP A 318 13.90 20.84 -10.62
N HIS A 319 12.67 20.62 -11.05
CA HIS A 319 11.47 20.71 -10.22
C HIS A 319 10.55 19.51 -10.40
N GLY A 320 10.81 18.64 -11.38
CA GLY A 320 9.97 17.50 -11.70
C GLY A 320 8.65 17.89 -12.35
N ASN A 321 8.56 19.08 -12.95
CA ASN A 321 7.37 19.56 -13.65
C ASN A 321 7.24 19.02 -15.09
N ASN A 322 8.17 18.19 -15.55
CA ASN A 322 8.13 17.49 -16.83
C ASN A 322 8.33 15.99 -16.63
N GLY A 323 7.78 15.19 -17.55
CA GLY A 323 7.97 13.74 -17.61
C GLY A 323 7.28 12.95 -16.49
N SER A 324 7.17 11.64 -16.69
CA SER A 324 6.40 10.77 -15.80
C SER A 324 6.81 9.29 -15.81
N ALA A 325 7.91 8.89 -16.44
CA ALA A 325 8.39 7.50 -16.42
C ALA A 325 9.10 7.13 -15.09
N GLU A 326 9.62 8.14 -14.41
CA GLU A 326 10.49 8.01 -13.24
C GLU A 326 9.91 8.81 -12.07
N VAL A 327 10.44 8.52 -10.88
CA VAL A 327 10.23 9.26 -9.64
C VAL A 327 11.40 10.19 -9.43
N LEU A 328 11.13 11.42 -9.03
CA LEU A 328 12.14 12.40 -8.61
C LEU A 328 12.21 12.45 -7.09
N ILE A 329 13.39 12.24 -6.54
CA ILE A 329 13.65 12.36 -5.10
C ILE A 329 14.57 13.54 -4.89
N ILE A 330 14.21 14.45 -3.98
CA ILE A 330 14.98 15.65 -3.67
C ILE A 330 15.27 15.68 -2.18
N ASN A 331 16.55 15.77 -1.82
CA ASN A 331 16.97 16.14 -0.46
C ASN A 331 16.94 17.67 -0.36
N GLY A 332 16.01 18.22 0.40
CA GLY A 332 15.84 19.67 0.51
C GLY A 332 16.97 20.37 1.26
N THR A 333 17.67 19.67 2.17
CA THR A 333 18.83 20.22 2.90
C THR A 333 20.06 20.36 2.00
N THR A 334 20.38 19.31 1.23
CA THR A 334 21.61 19.29 0.42
C THR A 334 21.39 19.75 -1.03
N GLY A 335 20.14 19.80 -1.49
CA GLY A 335 19.79 20.01 -2.88
C GLY A 335 20.11 18.83 -3.79
N GLN A 336 20.58 17.70 -3.24
CA GLN A 336 20.84 16.48 -4.01
C GLN A 336 19.55 15.91 -4.57
N LYS A 337 19.63 15.36 -5.78
CA LYS A 337 18.47 14.84 -6.50
C LYS A 337 18.79 13.48 -7.09
N CYS A 338 17.79 12.62 -7.12
CA CYS A 338 17.91 11.24 -7.60
C CYS A 338 16.66 10.90 -8.42
N ARG A 339 16.86 10.24 -9.58
CA ARG A 339 15.75 9.65 -10.35
C ARG A 339 15.78 8.16 -10.20
N ARG A 340 14.61 7.56 -10.00
CA ARG A 340 14.45 6.11 -9.87
C ARG A 340 13.18 5.65 -10.60
N PRO A 341 13.15 4.42 -11.13
CA PRO A 341 11.95 3.91 -11.79
C PRO A 341 10.80 3.73 -10.78
N LYS A 342 9.55 3.92 -11.21
CA LYS A 342 8.36 3.80 -10.33
C LYS A 342 8.24 2.43 -9.66
N ILE A 343 8.68 1.37 -10.36
CA ILE A 343 8.64 0.00 -9.86
C ILE A 343 9.49 -0.21 -8.60
N ASP A 344 10.40 0.72 -8.28
CA ASP A 344 11.15 0.67 -7.02
C ASP A 344 10.28 1.06 -5.80
N PHE A 345 9.16 1.76 -6.01
CA PHE A 345 8.34 2.35 -4.94
C PHE A 345 6.92 1.80 -4.86
N TRP A 346 6.37 1.32 -5.97
CA TRP A 346 5.03 0.75 -6.04
C TRP A 346 5.04 -0.55 -6.83
N GLU A 347 4.14 -1.47 -6.49
CA GLU A 347 3.88 -2.66 -7.29
C GLU A 347 2.91 -2.35 -8.41
N THR A 348 3.14 -2.90 -9.60
CA THR A 348 2.30 -2.70 -10.80
C THR A 348 1.03 -3.53 -10.77
N LEU A 349 0.59 -3.99 -9.60
CA LEU A 349 -0.57 -4.87 -9.48
C LEU A 349 -1.85 -4.03 -9.45
N ASP A 350 -2.92 -4.54 -10.08
CA ASP A 350 -4.27 -3.99 -10.08
C ASP A 350 -4.95 -4.09 -8.68
N VAL A 351 -4.25 -3.69 -7.63
CA VAL A 351 -4.75 -3.68 -6.26
C VAL A 351 -4.87 -2.23 -5.79
N ALA A 352 -6.11 -1.84 -5.48
CA ALA A 352 -6.40 -0.64 -4.73
C ALA A 352 -6.56 -1.04 -3.24
N PRO A 353 -5.89 -0.37 -2.29
CA PRO A 353 -5.03 0.82 -2.46
C PRO A 353 -3.62 0.49 -2.98
N ILE A 354 -3.03 1.41 -3.75
CA ILE A 354 -1.65 1.30 -4.21
C ILE A 354 -0.72 1.69 -3.07
N GLU A 355 -0.01 0.72 -2.50
CA GLU A 355 0.82 0.93 -1.32
C GLU A 355 2.27 1.27 -1.68
N PHE A 356 2.84 2.23 -0.96
CA PHE A 356 4.27 2.50 -1.03
C PHE A 356 5.05 1.34 -0.39
N LYS A 357 6.03 0.80 -1.11
CA LYS A 357 6.80 -0.40 -0.71
C LYS A 357 7.53 -0.27 0.63
N PHE A 358 7.83 0.94 1.08
CA PHE A 358 8.58 1.18 2.32
C PHE A 358 7.63 1.54 3.46
N ALA A 359 7.32 0.54 4.28
CA ALA A 359 6.44 0.67 5.42
C ALA A 359 6.99 1.66 6.46
N THR A 360 8.32 1.68 6.64
CA THR A 360 9.01 2.55 7.59
C THR A 360 10.01 3.47 6.90
N ASP A 361 10.39 4.55 7.58
CA ASP A 361 11.38 5.51 7.08
C ASP A 361 12.79 4.93 7.08
N GLU A 362 13.10 4.00 7.98
CA GLU A 362 14.40 3.31 8.02
C GLU A 362 14.60 2.41 6.79
N GLN A 363 13.53 1.74 6.34
CA GLN A 363 13.59 0.95 5.11
C GLN A 363 13.84 1.84 3.89
N PHE A 364 13.15 2.98 3.82
CA PHE A 364 13.34 3.95 2.75
C PHE A 364 14.74 4.60 2.83
N GLU A 365 15.24 4.86 4.02
CA GLU A 365 16.59 5.39 4.26
C GLU A 365 17.67 4.48 3.70
N ILE A 366 17.60 3.18 4.00
CA ILE A 366 18.53 2.18 3.47
C ILE A 366 18.49 2.19 1.93
N TYR A 367 17.30 2.30 1.34
CA TYR A 367 17.16 2.40 -0.11
C TYR A 367 17.82 3.67 -0.67
N LEU A 368 17.60 4.84 -0.06
CA LEU A 368 18.18 6.12 -0.49
C LEU A 368 19.71 6.09 -0.42
N GLN A 369 20.27 5.57 0.68
CA GLN A 369 21.72 5.46 0.85
C GLN A 369 22.33 4.58 -0.24
N ASN A 370 21.68 3.44 -0.55
CA ASN A 370 22.18 2.47 -1.53
C ASN A 370 22.00 2.92 -2.99
N ASN A 371 20.96 3.70 -3.31
CA ASN A 371 20.58 4.00 -4.69
C ASN A 371 20.75 5.47 -5.11
N CYS A 372 20.77 6.38 -4.14
CA CYS A 372 20.79 7.83 -4.37
C CYS A 372 22.01 8.52 -3.72
N GLY A 373 22.74 7.85 -2.83
CA GLY A 373 23.96 8.39 -2.21
C GLY A 373 23.71 9.48 -1.17
N PHE A 374 22.48 9.59 -0.67
CA PHE A 374 22.10 10.44 0.45
C PHE A 374 21.05 9.75 1.30
N GLY A 375 20.79 10.29 2.49
CA GLY A 375 19.76 9.80 3.41
C GLY A 375 18.72 10.85 3.78
N LEU A 376 17.81 10.44 4.65
CA LEU A 376 16.84 11.22 5.36
C LEU A 376 17.56 12.09 6.40
N PRO A 377 17.12 13.35 6.56
CA PRO A 377 17.66 14.21 7.61
C PRO A 377 17.30 13.67 9.00
N LYS A 378 18.19 13.92 9.97
CA LYS A 378 17.92 13.69 11.40
C LYS A 378 17.34 14.97 11.99
N PHE A 379 16.11 14.89 12.49
CA PHE A 379 15.39 16.01 13.11
C PHE A 379 15.55 16.04 14.62
#